data_AF-A0A2G9U2Q5-F1
#
_entry.id   AF-A0A2G9U2Q5-F1
#
_cell.length_a   1.000
_cell.length_b   1.000
_cell.length_c   1.000
_cell.angle_alpha   90.00
_cell.angle_beta   90.00
_cell.angle_gamma   90.00
#
_symmetry.space_group_name_H-M   'P 1'
#
loop_
_entity.id
_entity.type
_entity.pdbx_description
1 polymer ?
#
loop_
_entity_poly.entity_id
_entity_poly.type
_entity_poly.pdbx_seq_one_letter_code
_entity_poly.pdbx_strand_id
1 'polypeptide(L)'
;MMLAGSKSDGTDLHSVVANQLKIDRSQAKALNYARMYGAGEINATKTLSQAGMTMDQATRTAKELFAVTKGTESSSFTIEFENWIISLVTKLKPDVPHANIVCSLYEDYSTSVRLFNGGYESATFNYLEMQTHRDVLRTPVLDCRLSDSLSALPKETPDRWSFTARYKRSVMNWLVQSSAVDFLHLLLVCMEWLCREYDIRARFVISIHDEVRYLCPEEDAPRLALALMLSNMYVRSFISSKLGIEQLPSSVAFFSQVDCDTVLRKEVHIPCFNADGSPVPEGVTWTIDDVLKLTGGSLAADATSRDQSRIAASS
;
A
#
# COMPACT_ATOMS: atom_id res chain seq x y z
N MET A 1 -6.31 -11.15 -5.20
CA MET A 1 -6.24 -9.79 -4.63
C MET A 1 -7.66 -9.40 -4.27
N MET A 2 -8.00 -9.15 -3.01
CA MET A 2 -9.34 -8.66 -2.68
C MET A 2 -9.51 -7.29 -3.36
N LEU A 3 -10.58 -7.14 -4.14
CA LEU A 3 -11.07 -5.84 -4.56
C LEU A 3 -11.30 -5.01 -3.29
N ALA A 4 -10.86 -3.75 -3.26
CA ALA A 4 -11.01 -2.89 -2.11
C ALA A 4 -12.51 -2.72 -1.79
N GLY A 5 -12.99 -3.49 -0.80
CA GLY A 5 -14.34 -3.37 -0.29
C GLY A 5 -14.50 -2.11 0.56
N SER A 6 -15.73 -1.67 0.75
CA SER A 6 -16.03 -0.48 1.54
C SER A 6 -16.16 -0.83 3.03
N LYS A 7 -15.87 0.16 3.88
CA LYS A 7 -16.10 0.06 5.33
C LYS A 7 -17.59 0.04 5.67
N SER A 8 -18.41 0.81 4.95
CA SER A 8 -19.86 0.89 5.18
C SER A 8 -20.55 -0.44 4.89
N ASP A 9 -20.08 -1.16 3.86
CA ASP A 9 -20.68 -2.42 3.43
C ASP A 9 -20.04 -3.63 4.14
N GLY A 10 -19.07 -3.38 5.03
CA GLY A 10 -18.35 -4.44 5.77
C GLY A 10 -17.49 -5.34 4.88
N THR A 11 -17.20 -4.93 3.64
CA THR A 11 -16.45 -5.71 2.66
C THR A 11 -14.96 -5.38 2.65
N ASP A 12 -14.52 -4.35 3.39
CA ASP A 12 -13.10 -4.04 3.55
C ASP A 12 -12.36 -5.16 4.29
N LEU A 13 -11.07 -5.33 3.99
CA LEU A 13 -10.23 -6.40 4.54
C LEU A 13 -10.31 -6.50 6.07
N HIS A 14 -10.34 -5.37 6.79
CA HIS A 14 -10.39 -5.40 8.25
C HIS A 14 -11.74 -5.88 8.75
N SER A 15 -12.84 -5.50 8.08
CA SER A 15 -14.19 -5.97 8.40
C SER A 15 -14.37 -7.45 8.07
N VAL A 16 -13.86 -7.92 6.93
CA VAL A 16 -13.90 -9.34 6.56
C VAL A 16 -13.13 -10.20 7.57
N VAL A 17 -11.91 -9.78 7.92
CA VAL A 17 -11.10 -10.48 8.92
C VAL A 17 -11.75 -10.43 10.30
N ALA A 18 -12.31 -9.28 10.70
CA ALA A 18 -13.02 -9.13 11.96
C ALA A 18 -14.23 -10.08 12.07
N ASN A 19 -15.05 -10.15 11.01
CA ASN A 19 -16.21 -11.02 10.95
C ASN A 19 -15.83 -12.50 10.97
N GLN A 20 -14.79 -12.88 10.22
CA GLN A 20 -14.33 -14.26 10.15
C GLN A 20 -13.74 -14.75 11.48
N LEU A 21 -13.01 -13.88 12.18
CA LEU A 21 -12.36 -14.21 13.46
C LEU A 21 -13.22 -13.88 14.70
N LYS A 22 -14.39 -13.27 14.49
CA LYS A 22 -15.30 -12.79 15.55
C LYS A 22 -14.60 -11.86 16.55
N ILE A 23 -13.82 -10.91 16.03
CA ILE A 23 -13.11 -9.89 16.81
C ILE A 23 -13.56 -8.49 16.39
N ASP A 24 -13.23 -7.48 17.20
CA ASP A 24 -13.55 -6.11 16.84
C ASP A 24 -12.75 -5.65 15.62
N ARG A 25 -13.37 -4.83 14.77
CA ARG A 25 -12.71 -4.25 13.59
C ARG A 25 -11.44 -3.47 13.94
N SER A 26 -11.44 -2.77 15.08
CA SER A 26 -10.26 -2.04 15.57
C SER A 26 -9.10 -2.98 15.89
N GLN A 27 -9.38 -4.12 16.53
CA GLN A 27 -8.41 -5.17 16.82
C GLN A 27 -7.91 -5.81 15.52
N ALA A 28 -8.82 -6.17 14.60
CA ALA A 28 -8.46 -6.71 13.30
C ALA A 28 -7.57 -5.74 12.50
N LYS A 29 -7.87 -4.44 12.53
CA LYS A 29 -7.05 -3.40 11.90
C LYS A 29 -5.64 -3.40 12.49
N ALA A 30 -5.51 -3.31 13.82
CA ALA A 30 -4.20 -3.29 14.49
C ALA A 30 -3.36 -4.54 14.18
N LEU A 31 -3.97 -5.72 14.23
CA LEU A 31 -3.30 -6.99 13.93
C LEU A 31 -2.88 -7.11 12.46
N ASN A 32 -3.72 -6.68 11.53
CA ASN A 32 -3.40 -6.69 10.11
C ASN A 32 -2.18 -5.81 9.79
N TYR A 33 -2.13 -4.58 10.31
CA TYR A 33 -0.96 -3.71 10.16
C TYR A 33 0.27 -4.30 10.82
N ALA A 34 0.18 -4.74 12.08
CA ALA A 34 1.31 -5.33 12.78
C ALA A 34 1.91 -6.51 12.01
N ARG A 35 1.06 -7.37 11.43
CA ARG A 35 1.49 -8.52 10.63
C ARG A 35 2.19 -8.12 9.34
N MET A 36 1.69 -7.12 8.62
CA MET A 36 2.36 -6.59 7.41
C MET A 36 3.74 -6.02 7.73
N TYR A 37 3.92 -5.50 8.95
CA TYR A 37 5.20 -5.02 9.47
C TYR A 37 6.03 -6.10 10.20
N GLY A 38 5.70 -7.38 10.01
CA GLY A 38 6.52 -8.50 10.46
C GLY A 38 6.19 -9.03 11.86
N ALA A 39 5.09 -8.62 12.50
CA ALA A 39 4.61 -9.29 13.71
C ALA A 39 4.20 -10.74 13.39
N GLY A 40 4.65 -11.68 14.23
CA GLY A 40 4.29 -13.10 14.12
C GLY A 40 3.14 -13.49 15.05
N GLU A 41 2.72 -14.76 14.99
CA GLU A 41 1.62 -15.31 15.79
C GLU A 41 1.75 -15.04 17.28
N ILE A 42 2.95 -15.19 17.86
CA ILE A 42 3.20 -14.94 19.29
C ILE A 42 2.85 -13.51 19.70
N ASN A 43 3.22 -12.52 18.87
CA ASN A 43 2.90 -11.13 19.14
C ASN A 43 1.39 -10.89 19.02
N ALA A 44 0.75 -11.46 17.99
CA ALA A 44 -0.70 -11.35 17.81
C ALA A 44 -1.47 -11.98 18.98
N THR A 45 -1.05 -13.16 19.46
CA THR A 45 -1.61 -13.82 20.64
C THR A 45 -1.48 -12.94 21.88
N LYS A 46 -0.31 -12.31 22.09
CA LYS A 46 -0.11 -11.40 23.22
C LYS A 46 -1.04 -10.19 23.13
N THR A 47 -1.18 -9.58 21.95
CA THR A 47 -2.09 -8.44 21.73
C THR A 47 -3.55 -8.82 21.97
N LEU A 48 -3.99 -9.98 21.48
CA LEU A 48 -5.35 -10.48 21.70
C LEU A 48 -5.62 -10.80 23.18
N SER A 49 -4.64 -11.37 23.88
CA SER A 49 -4.75 -11.63 25.31
C SER A 49 -4.82 -10.34 26.13
N GLN A 50 -4.02 -9.32 25.77
CA GLN A 50 -4.10 -7.99 26.38
C GLN A 50 -5.44 -7.30 26.12
N ALA A 51 -6.12 -7.65 25.03
CA ALA A 51 -7.46 -7.18 24.70
C ALA A 51 -8.59 -7.95 25.42
N GLY A 52 -8.25 -8.86 26.35
CA GLY A 52 -9.21 -9.55 27.22
C GLY A 52 -9.53 -10.99 26.82
N MET A 53 -8.91 -11.55 25.77
CA MET A 53 -9.08 -12.95 25.42
C MET A 53 -8.28 -13.89 26.33
N THR A 54 -8.82 -15.09 26.57
CA THR A 54 -8.04 -16.15 27.23
C THR A 54 -6.88 -16.59 26.34
N MET A 55 -5.77 -17.05 26.93
CA MET A 55 -4.55 -17.40 26.16
C MET A 55 -4.82 -18.47 25.09
N ASP A 56 -5.67 -19.45 25.40
CA ASP A 56 -6.05 -20.51 24.45
C ASP A 56 -6.92 -20.01 23.30
N GLN A 57 -7.81 -19.05 23.57
CA GLN A 57 -8.60 -18.39 22.53
C GLN A 57 -7.71 -17.49 21.67
N ALA A 58 -6.89 -16.64 22.30
CA ALA A 58 -5.96 -15.76 21.62
C ALA A 58 -4.96 -16.51 20.71
N THR A 59 -4.51 -17.69 21.15
CA THR A 59 -3.62 -18.55 20.33
C THR A 59 -4.34 -19.11 19.12
N ARG A 60 -5.57 -19.60 19.29
CA ARG A 60 -6.40 -20.11 18.18
C ARG A 60 -6.74 -19.01 17.17
N THR A 61 -7.24 -17.88 17.65
CA THR A 61 -7.59 -16.73 16.83
C THR A 61 -6.37 -16.17 16.09
N ALA A 62 -5.20 -16.13 16.72
CA ALA A 62 -3.96 -15.75 16.04
C ALA A 62 -3.58 -16.73 14.92
N LYS A 63 -3.65 -18.05 15.16
CA LYS A 63 -3.38 -19.04 14.11
C LYS A 63 -4.35 -18.92 12.93
N GLU A 64 -5.65 -18.78 13.23
CA GLU A 64 -6.67 -18.58 12.20
C GLU A 64 -6.45 -17.28 11.41
N LEU A 65 -6.09 -16.19 12.08
CA LEU A 65 -5.73 -14.92 11.42
C LEU A 65 -4.62 -15.13 10.39
N PHE A 66 -3.52 -15.77 10.78
CA PHE A 66 -2.38 -15.98 9.87
C PHE A 66 -2.74 -16.96 8.75
N ALA A 67 -3.50 -18.03 9.03
CA ALA A 67 -3.95 -18.97 8.02
C ALA A 67 -4.87 -18.31 6.97
N VAL A 68 -5.82 -17.48 7.39
CA VAL A 68 -6.78 -16.80 6.50
C VAL A 68 -6.08 -15.72 5.65
N THR A 69 -5.15 -14.99 6.25
CA THR A 69 -4.55 -13.82 5.60
C THR A 69 -3.28 -14.17 4.84
N LYS A 70 -2.31 -14.80 5.52
CA LYS A 70 -1.02 -15.21 4.94
C LYS A 70 -1.18 -16.49 4.13
N GLY A 71 -2.05 -17.39 4.55
CA GLY A 71 -2.20 -18.72 3.94
C GLY A 71 -1.43 -19.80 4.70
N THR A 72 -1.41 -20.99 4.14
CA THR A 72 -0.58 -22.10 4.62
C THR A 72 0.77 -22.08 3.91
N GLU A 73 1.82 -22.46 4.64
CA GLU A 73 3.13 -22.71 4.02
C GLU A 73 3.00 -23.92 3.09
N SER A 74 3.27 -23.71 1.81
CA SER A 74 3.39 -24.81 0.87
C SER A 74 4.75 -25.45 1.07
N SER A 75 4.76 -26.71 1.50
CA SER A 75 5.96 -27.53 1.64
C SER A 75 6.48 -28.08 0.31
N SER A 76 5.72 -27.90 -0.78
CA SER A 76 6.03 -28.39 -2.11
C SER A 76 5.90 -27.27 -3.14
N PHE A 77 6.84 -27.21 -4.08
CA PHE A 77 6.72 -26.45 -5.32
C PHE A 77 5.47 -26.91 -6.09
N THR A 78 4.97 -26.06 -6.99
CA THR A 78 3.74 -26.27 -7.76
C THR A 78 3.82 -27.52 -8.63
N ILE A 79 3.44 -28.67 -8.06
CA ILE A 79 3.48 -29.99 -8.72
C ILE A 79 2.66 -29.98 -10.02
N GLU A 80 1.54 -29.27 -10.10
CA GLU A 80 0.68 -29.27 -11.30
C GLU A 80 1.32 -28.55 -12.49
N PHE A 81 1.94 -27.38 -12.28
CA PHE A 81 2.63 -26.65 -13.33
C PHE A 81 3.89 -27.39 -13.80
N GLU A 82 4.67 -27.91 -12.83
CA GLU A 82 5.83 -28.74 -13.11
C GLU A 82 5.43 -30.00 -13.88
N ASN A 83 4.38 -30.71 -13.46
CA ASN A 83 3.86 -31.89 -14.17
C ASN A 83 3.36 -31.54 -15.57
N TRP A 84 2.72 -30.38 -15.75
CA TRP A 84 2.29 -29.92 -17.06
C TRP A 84 3.48 -29.65 -17.99
N ILE A 85 4.50 -28.94 -17.53
CA ILE A 85 5.73 -28.71 -18.31
C ILE A 85 6.48 -30.02 -18.57
N ILE A 86 6.64 -30.87 -17.56
CA ILE A 86 7.22 -32.21 -17.72
C ILE A 86 6.46 -32.97 -18.81
N SER A 87 5.13 -32.95 -18.81
CA SER A 87 4.32 -33.62 -19.84
C SER A 87 4.56 -33.09 -21.26
N LEU A 88 4.89 -31.81 -21.40
CA LEU A 88 5.20 -31.19 -22.69
C LEU A 88 6.63 -31.53 -23.14
N VAL A 89 7.60 -31.43 -22.22
CA VAL A 89 9.01 -31.68 -22.53
C VAL A 89 9.27 -33.16 -22.77
N THR A 90 8.66 -34.06 -22.00
CA THR A 90 8.79 -35.52 -22.20
C THR A 90 8.19 -35.97 -23.55
N LYS A 91 7.18 -35.26 -24.08
CA LYS A 91 6.66 -35.51 -25.45
C LYS A 91 7.65 -35.11 -26.55
N LEU A 92 8.48 -34.11 -26.31
CA LEU A 92 9.45 -33.56 -27.28
C LEU A 92 10.84 -34.20 -27.15
N LYS A 93 11.28 -34.48 -25.92
CA LYS A 93 12.58 -35.02 -25.56
C LYS A 93 12.44 -36.00 -24.38
N PRO A 94 12.13 -37.28 -24.66
CA PRO A 94 11.88 -38.27 -23.61
C PRO A 94 13.12 -38.62 -22.78
N ASP A 95 14.33 -38.35 -23.31
CA ASP A 95 15.59 -38.70 -22.65
C ASP A 95 16.02 -37.71 -21.55
N VAL A 96 15.30 -36.58 -21.40
CA VAL A 96 15.64 -35.57 -20.38
C VAL A 96 15.04 -35.98 -19.04
N PRO A 97 15.86 -36.14 -17.98
CA PRO A 97 15.35 -36.45 -16.64
C PRO A 97 14.40 -35.36 -16.15
N HIS A 98 13.26 -35.76 -15.56
CA HIS A 98 12.27 -34.82 -15.01
C HIS A 98 12.88 -33.79 -14.05
N ALA A 99 13.85 -34.23 -13.23
CA ALA A 99 14.56 -33.35 -12.30
C ALA A 99 15.28 -32.19 -13.02
N ASN A 100 15.90 -32.44 -14.17
CA ASN A 100 16.61 -31.42 -14.92
C ASN A 100 15.64 -30.41 -15.55
N ILE A 101 14.45 -30.85 -15.96
CA ILE A 101 13.38 -30.00 -16.49
C ILE A 101 12.93 -29.05 -15.38
N VAL A 102 12.60 -29.58 -14.20
CA VAL A 102 12.17 -28.79 -13.04
C VAL A 102 13.27 -27.81 -12.62
N CYS A 103 14.52 -28.26 -12.49
CA CYS A 103 15.64 -27.38 -12.14
C CYS A 103 15.91 -26.30 -13.19
N SER A 104 15.58 -26.53 -14.46
CA SER A 104 15.72 -25.50 -15.51
C SER A 104 14.61 -24.45 -15.51
N LEU A 105 13.47 -24.73 -14.86
CA LEU A 105 12.36 -23.77 -14.74
C LEU A 105 12.62 -22.68 -13.71
N TYR A 106 13.53 -22.93 -12.77
CA TYR A 106 13.80 -22.04 -11.65
C TYR A 106 15.26 -21.60 -11.70
N GLU A 107 15.49 -20.30 -11.91
CA GLU A 107 16.81 -19.71 -11.72
C GLU A 107 17.18 -19.80 -10.23
N ASP A 108 18.32 -20.46 -9.94
CA ASP A 108 18.95 -20.54 -8.61
C ASP A 108 18.29 -21.49 -7.57
N TYR A 109 18.47 -22.80 -7.78
CA TYR A 109 17.90 -23.91 -6.99
C TYR A 109 18.56 -24.19 -5.63
N SER A 110 19.63 -23.48 -5.25
CA SER A 110 20.37 -23.80 -4.01
C SER A 110 19.66 -23.37 -2.72
N THR A 111 18.57 -22.62 -2.82
CA THR A 111 17.87 -22.05 -1.65
C THR A 111 16.38 -22.36 -1.77
N SER A 112 15.88 -23.30 -0.98
CA SER A 112 14.44 -23.56 -0.91
C SER A 112 13.71 -22.35 -0.31
N VAL A 113 12.93 -21.64 -1.12
CA VAL A 113 12.08 -20.55 -0.66
C VAL A 113 10.71 -21.13 -0.31
N ARG A 114 10.31 -20.99 0.95
CA ARG A 114 8.96 -21.38 1.40
C ARG A 114 7.97 -20.29 1.02
N LEU A 115 7.01 -20.64 0.18
CA LEU A 115 5.95 -19.74 -0.27
C LEU A 115 4.63 -20.09 0.42
N PHE A 116 3.80 -19.07 0.62
CA PHE A 116 2.47 -19.15 1.19
C PHE A 116 1.43 -19.31 0.07
N ASN A 117 0.35 -20.05 0.34
CA ASN A 117 -0.77 -20.22 -0.58
C ASN A 117 -2.12 -20.21 0.16
N GLY A 118 -3.19 -19.86 -0.54
CA GLY A 118 -4.57 -19.93 -0.06
C GLY A 118 -5.02 -18.79 0.85
N GLY A 119 -4.13 -17.85 1.20
CA GLY A 119 -4.46 -16.65 1.96
C GLY A 119 -4.74 -15.45 1.06
N TYR A 120 -5.51 -14.48 1.59
CA TYR A 120 -5.88 -13.28 0.84
C TYR A 120 -4.69 -12.44 0.36
N GLU A 121 -3.57 -12.48 1.09
CA GLU A 121 -2.35 -11.71 0.83
C GLU A 121 -1.13 -12.60 0.57
N SER A 122 -1.31 -13.91 0.36
CA SER A 122 -0.20 -14.84 0.11
C SER A 122 0.76 -14.34 -0.97
N ALA A 123 0.23 -13.78 -2.06
CA ALA A 123 1.04 -13.20 -3.13
C ALA A 123 1.95 -12.05 -2.65
N THR A 124 1.45 -11.17 -1.78
CA THR A 124 2.23 -10.07 -1.21
C THR A 124 3.33 -10.59 -0.29
N PHE A 125 3.03 -11.56 0.57
CA PHE A 125 4.05 -12.18 1.44
C PHE A 125 5.10 -12.93 0.63
N ASN A 126 4.70 -13.65 -0.42
CA ASN A 126 5.62 -14.33 -1.33
C ASN A 126 6.53 -13.35 -2.04
N TYR A 127 5.98 -12.24 -2.52
CA TYR A 127 6.79 -11.18 -3.12
C TYR A 127 7.83 -10.66 -2.13
N LEU A 128 7.43 -10.27 -0.91
CA LEU A 128 8.35 -9.77 0.12
C LEU A 128 9.42 -10.80 0.50
N GLU A 129 9.03 -12.07 0.65
CA GLU A 129 9.93 -13.19 0.92
C GLU A 129 11.00 -13.29 -0.17
N MET A 130 10.60 -13.32 -1.45
CA MET A 130 11.53 -13.37 -2.58
C MET A 130 12.46 -12.14 -2.64
N GLN A 131 11.95 -10.95 -2.34
CA GLN A 131 12.77 -9.73 -2.33
C GLN A 131 13.84 -9.77 -1.23
N THR A 132 13.54 -10.33 -0.05
CA THR A 132 14.49 -10.37 1.08
C THR A 132 15.73 -11.23 0.82
N HIS A 133 15.70 -12.11 -0.18
CA HIS A 133 16.82 -12.94 -0.56
C HIS A 133 17.83 -12.23 -1.48
N ARG A 134 17.51 -11.02 -1.96
CA ARG A 134 18.42 -10.26 -2.84
C ARG A 134 19.61 -9.70 -2.06
N ASP A 135 20.78 -9.73 -2.69
CA ASP A 135 22.00 -9.09 -2.17
C ASP A 135 21.82 -7.57 -2.03
N VAL A 136 21.17 -6.95 -3.01
CA VAL A 136 20.86 -5.51 -3.02
C VAL A 136 19.35 -5.35 -2.99
N LEU A 137 18.84 -4.81 -1.88
CA LEU A 137 17.42 -4.54 -1.71
C LEU A 137 17.03 -3.27 -2.43
N ARG A 138 15.93 -3.33 -3.17
CA ARG A 138 15.37 -2.20 -3.90
C ARG A 138 13.86 -2.13 -3.73
N THR A 139 13.32 -0.92 -3.78
CA THR A 139 11.87 -0.72 -3.76
C THR A 139 11.24 -1.24 -5.05
N PRO A 140 10.02 -1.78 -5.00
CA PRO A 140 9.40 -2.47 -6.13
C PRO A 140 8.93 -1.54 -7.25
N VAL A 141 8.71 -0.26 -6.95
CA VAL A 141 8.09 0.69 -7.89
C VAL A 141 9.16 1.51 -8.62
N LEU A 142 10.01 2.21 -7.85
CA LEU A 142 11.04 3.10 -8.41
C LEU A 142 12.42 2.44 -8.53
N ASP A 143 12.57 1.19 -8.08
CA ASP A 143 13.85 0.49 -8.02
C ASP A 143 14.90 1.24 -7.18
N CYS A 144 14.46 2.03 -6.19
CA CYS A 144 15.34 2.78 -5.30
C CYS A 144 16.08 1.81 -4.37
N ARG A 145 17.41 1.93 -4.28
CA ARG A 145 18.22 1.11 -3.37
C ARG A 145 17.92 1.46 -1.90
N LEU A 146 17.64 0.43 -1.10
CA LEU A 146 17.53 0.56 0.35
C LEU A 146 18.92 0.71 0.97
N SER A 147 18.98 1.23 2.21
CA SER A 147 20.23 1.39 2.95
C SER A 147 21.06 0.10 2.97
N ASP A 148 22.38 0.25 2.81
CA ASP A 148 23.33 -0.86 2.86
C ASP A 148 23.29 -1.62 4.18
N SER A 149 22.90 -0.96 5.26
CA SER A 149 22.69 -1.58 6.58
C SER A 149 21.58 -2.62 6.61
N LEU A 150 20.65 -2.60 5.65
CA LEU A 150 19.56 -3.56 5.51
C LEU A 150 19.89 -4.68 4.50
N SER A 151 20.96 -4.51 3.72
CA SER A 151 21.38 -5.47 2.71
C SER A 151 22.03 -6.69 3.35
N ALA A 152 22.14 -7.78 2.59
CA ALA A 152 22.81 -8.98 3.07
C ALA A 152 24.30 -8.69 3.36
N LEU A 153 24.84 -9.24 4.46
CA LEU A 153 26.27 -9.16 4.77
C LEU A 153 27.09 -9.75 3.62
N PRO A 154 28.35 -9.33 3.36
CA PRO A 154 29.19 -9.91 2.30
C PRO A 154 29.24 -11.44 2.34
N LYS A 155 29.35 -12.10 1.18
CA LYS A 155 29.28 -13.57 1.05
C LYS A 155 30.28 -14.33 1.93
N GLU A 156 31.45 -13.73 2.17
CA GLU A 156 32.55 -14.25 2.99
C GLU A 156 32.26 -14.19 4.51
N THR A 157 31.20 -13.50 4.95
CA THR A 157 30.95 -13.26 6.38
C THR A 157 30.39 -14.52 7.05
N PRO A 158 31.04 -15.08 8.08
CA PRO A 158 30.66 -16.38 8.66
C PRO A 158 29.22 -16.47 9.17
N ASP A 159 28.64 -15.36 9.65
CA ASP A 159 27.31 -15.28 10.24
C ASP A 159 26.26 -14.65 9.30
N ARG A 160 26.57 -14.51 8.01
CA ARG A 160 25.67 -13.92 7.00
C ARG A 160 24.25 -14.49 7.07
N TRP A 161 24.12 -15.81 7.09
CA TRP A 161 22.82 -16.48 7.08
C TRP A 161 22.03 -16.28 8.38
N SER A 162 22.72 -16.27 9.53
CA SER A 162 22.07 -16.05 10.83
C SER A 162 21.66 -14.59 10.99
N PHE A 163 22.47 -13.65 10.49
CA PHE A 163 22.12 -12.23 10.41
C PHE A 163 20.86 -12.00 9.57
N THR A 164 20.85 -12.50 8.32
CA THR A 164 19.69 -12.36 7.42
C THR A 164 18.43 -12.96 8.05
N ALA A 165 18.51 -14.15 8.66
CA ALA A 165 17.36 -14.77 9.33
C ALA A 165 16.86 -13.96 10.54
N ARG A 166 17.78 -13.42 11.36
CA ARG A 166 17.46 -12.65 12.56
C ARG A 166 16.75 -11.33 12.22
N TYR A 167 17.22 -10.63 11.19
CA TYR A 167 16.72 -9.30 10.83
C TYR A 167 15.69 -9.31 9.70
N LYS A 168 15.35 -10.47 9.14
CA LYS A 168 14.37 -10.63 8.05
C LYS A 168 13.09 -9.83 8.25
N ARG A 169 12.50 -9.90 9.45
CA ARG A 169 11.27 -9.16 9.79
C ARG A 169 11.45 -7.65 9.70
N SER A 170 12.56 -7.14 10.20
CA SER A 170 12.91 -5.71 10.10
C SER A 170 13.14 -5.30 8.65
N VAL A 171 13.84 -6.12 7.87
CA VAL A 171 14.07 -5.89 6.44
C VAL A 171 12.76 -5.82 5.65
N MET A 172 11.84 -6.78 5.87
CA MET A 172 10.52 -6.78 5.24
C MET A 172 9.72 -5.52 5.60
N ASN A 173 9.74 -5.11 6.87
CA ASN A 173 9.08 -3.88 7.32
C ASN A 173 9.65 -2.65 6.59
N TRP A 174 10.97 -2.49 6.56
CA TRP A 174 11.62 -1.39 5.84
C TRP A 174 11.35 -1.40 4.34
N LEU A 175 11.23 -2.57 3.72
CA LEU A 175 10.87 -2.69 2.32
C LEU A 175 9.46 -2.15 2.05
N VAL A 176 8.48 -2.54 2.87
CA VAL A 176 7.09 -2.03 2.76
C VAL A 176 7.05 -0.51 3.00
N GLN A 177 7.72 -0.02 4.04
CA GLN A 177 7.74 1.42 4.35
C GLN A 177 8.44 2.24 3.25
N SER A 178 9.57 1.76 2.74
CA SER A 178 10.28 2.43 1.63
C SER A 178 9.43 2.44 0.36
N SER A 179 8.64 1.40 0.12
CA SER A 179 7.68 1.35 -0.99
C SER A 179 6.54 2.38 -0.83
N ALA A 180 6.11 2.66 0.39
CA ALA A 180 5.13 3.72 0.65
C ALA A 180 5.72 5.11 0.39
N VAL A 181 7.02 5.29 0.61
CA VAL A 181 7.73 6.54 0.27
C VAL A 181 7.83 6.74 -1.25
N ASP A 182 8.04 5.67 -2.02
CA ASP A 182 7.97 5.74 -3.50
C ASP A 182 6.60 6.29 -3.96
N PHE A 183 5.51 5.81 -3.36
CA PHE A 183 4.16 6.30 -3.64
C PHE A 183 4.06 7.80 -3.34
N LEU A 184 4.51 8.22 -2.15
CA LEU A 184 4.48 9.63 -1.74
C LEU A 184 5.26 10.51 -2.73
N HIS A 185 6.49 10.13 -3.08
CA HIS A 185 7.31 10.91 -4.01
C HIS A 185 6.65 11.02 -5.38
N LEU A 186 6.11 9.93 -5.92
CA LEU A 186 5.37 9.94 -7.19
C LEU A 186 4.14 10.86 -7.12
N LEU A 187 3.40 10.83 -6.00
CA LEU A 187 2.24 11.70 -5.80
C LEU A 187 2.64 13.17 -5.76
N LEU A 188 3.69 13.51 -5.01
CA LEU A 188 4.19 14.89 -4.90
C LEU A 188 4.70 15.41 -6.25
N VAL A 189 5.45 14.60 -6.99
CA VAL A 189 5.94 14.96 -8.33
C VAL A 189 4.78 15.15 -9.31
N CYS A 190 3.76 14.30 -9.26
CA CYS A 190 2.59 14.42 -10.12
C CYS A 190 1.77 15.68 -9.79
N MET A 191 1.60 15.96 -8.50
CA MET A 191 0.95 17.19 -8.02
C MET A 191 1.70 18.44 -8.45
N GLU A 192 3.01 18.49 -8.25
CA GLU A 192 3.85 19.61 -8.69
C GLU A 192 3.73 19.83 -10.21
N TRP A 193 3.75 18.75 -10.99
CA TRP A 193 3.58 18.80 -12.44
C TRP A 193 2.21 19.36 -12.83
N LEU A 194 1.11 18.83 -12.27
CA LEU A 194 -0.25 19.30 -12.57
C LEU A 194 -0.47 20.75 -12.14
N CYS A 195 0.01 21.13 -10.95
CA CYS A 195 -0.12 22.50 -10.46
C CYS A 195 0.62 23.48 -11.38
N ARG A 196 1.81 23.12 -11.86
CA ARG A 196 2.58 23.96 -12.78
C ARG A 196 1.98 24.04 -14.17
N GLU A 197 1.54 22.91 -14.72
CA GLU A 197 0.96 22.84 -16.07
C GLU A 197 -0.35 23.63 -16.18
N TYR A 198 -1.20 23.53 -15.14
CA TYR A 198 -2.51 24.17 -15.14
C TYR A 198 -2.54 25.51 -14.40
N ASP A 199 -1.41 26.01 -13.88
CA ASP A 199 -1.35 27.26 -13.11
C ASP A 199 -2.32 27.23 -11.91
N ILE A 200 -2.23 26.17 -11.11
CA ILE A 200 -2.95 26.01 -9.85
C ILE A 200 -2.03 26.50 -8.74
N ARG A 201 -2.42 27.58 -8.05
CA ARG A 201 -1.61 28.12 -6.96
C ARG A 201 -1.74 27.26 -5.73
N ALA A 202 -0.84 26.31 -5.58
CA ALA A 202 -0.77 25.44 -4.41
C ALA A 202 0.66 25.33 -3.90
N ARG A 203 0.81 25.19 -2.58
CA ARG A 203 2.09 24.92 -1.92
C ARG A 203 1.94 23.65 -1.09
N PHE A 204 2.81 22.69 -1.30
CA PHE A 204 2.95 21.56 -0.39
C PHE A 204 3.37 22.06 1.00
N VAL A 205 2.63 21.65 2.04
CA VAL A 205 2.87 22.07 3.42
C VAL A 205 3.53 20.96 4.21
N ILE A 206 2.88 19.79 4.25
CA ILE A 206 3.33 18.68 5.09
C ILE A 206 2.79 17.35 4.59
N SER A 207 3.57 16.30 4.78
CA SER A 207 3.14 14.90 4.71
C SER A 207 3.28 14.26 6.08
N ILE A 208 2.19 13.74 6.64
CA ILE A 208 2.19 13.05 7.94
C ILE A 208 1.44 11.74 7.77
N HIS A 209 2.09 10.62 8.08
CA HIS A 209 1.52 9.28 7.89
C HIS A 209 1.07 9.07 6.43
N ASP A 210 -0.23 8.89 6.21
CA ASP A 210 -0.90 8.71 4.92
C ASP A 210 -1.56 10.01 4.41
N GLU A 211 -1.36 11.13 5.10
CA GLU A 211 -1.91 12.43 4.74
C GLU A 211 -0.88 13.30 4.02
N VAL A 212 -1.30 13.97 2.95
CA VAL A 212 -0.54 14.99 2.23
C VAL A 212 -1.39 16.25 2.19
N ARG A 213 -0.85 17.36 2.70
CA ARG A 213 -1.59 18.62 2.82
C ARG A 213 -0.94 19.73 2.00
N TYR A 214 -1.80 20.46 1.30
CA TYR A 214 -1.44 21.60 0.48
C TYR A 214 -2.18 22.84 0.98
N LEU A 215 -1.57 24.00 0.77
CA LEU A 215 -2.19 25.30 0.96
C LEU A 215 -2.45 25.94 -0.40
N CYS A 216 -3.65 26.45 -0.62
CA CYS A 216 -4.02 27.17 -1.83
C CYS A 216 -5.01 28.30 -1.52
N PRO A 217 -5.17 29.26 -2.44
CA PRO A 217 -6.31 30.16 -2.45
C PRO A 217 -7.63 29.41 -2.60
N GLU A 218 -8.72 29.98 -2.09
CA GLU A 218 -10.04 29.35 -2.06
C GLU A 218 -10.57 29.07 -3.48
N GLU A 219 -10.30 29.98 -4.41
CA GLU A 219 -10.67 29.87 -5.82
C GLU A 219 -10.01 28.68 -6.54
N ASP A 220 -8.84 28.24 -6.08
CA ASP A 220 -8.09 27.12 -6.67
C ASP A 220 -8.35 25.79 -5.94
N ALA A 221 -9.05 25.81 -4.80
CA ALA A 221 -9.26 24.61 -3.98
C ALA A 221 -9.97 23.46 -4.72
N PRO A 222 -11.05 23.69 -5.52
CA PRO A 222 -11.67 22.60 -6.28
C PRO A 222 -10.75 22.01 -7.36
N ARG A 223 -9.97 22.88 -8.04
CA ARG A 223 -9.00 22.46 -9.07
C ARG A 223 -7.86 21.65 -8.45
N LEU A 224 -7.38 22.07 -7.30
CA LEU A 224 -6.35 21.35 -6.55
C LEU A 224 -6.85 19.99 -6.06
N ALA A 225 -8.09 19.92 -5.57
CA ALA A 225 -8.71 18.65 -5.18
C ALA A 225 -8.80 17.68 -6.38
N LEU A 226 -9.16 18.17 -7.56
CA LEU A 226 -9.15 17.37 -8.79
C LEU A 226 -7.74 16.90 -9.14
N ALA A 227 -6.74 17.77 -9.06
CA ALA A 227 -5.35 17.41 -9.32
C ALA A 227 -4.87 16.31 -8.37
N LEU A 228 -5.28 16.35 -7.09
CA LEU A 228 -4.95 15.33 -6.10
C LEU A 228 -5.60 13.98 -6.42
N MET A 229 -6.88 13.98 -6.80
CA MET A 229 -7.58 12.78 -7.26
C MET A 229 -6.90 12.15 -8.49
N LEU A 230 -6.57 12.96 -9.50
CA LEU A 230 -5.89 12.52 -10.72
C LEU A 230 -4.48 12.01 -10.42
N SER A 231 -3.74 12.68 -9.54
CA SER A 231 -2.41 12.24 -9.13
C SER A 231 -2.45 10.85 -8.50
N ASN A 232 -3.40 10.58 -7.60
CA ASN A 232 -3.56 9.24 -7.03
C ASN A 232 -3.90 8.18 -8.09
N MET A 233 -4.76 8.53 -9.05
CA MET A 233 -5.09 7.65 -10.17
C MET A 233 -3.85 7.32 -11.01
N TYR A 234 -3.07 8.32 -11.41
CA TYR A 234 -1.86 8.13 -12.22
C TYR A 234 -0.79 7.32 -11.49
N VAL A 235 -0.52 7.64 -10.22
CA VAL A 235 0.47 6.92 -9.41
C VAL A 235 0.05 5.46 -9.23
N ARG A 236 -1.22 5.20 -8.92
CA ARG A 236 -1.72 3.83 -8.77
C ARG A 236 -1.72 3.06 -10.09
N SER A 237 -2.05 3.71 -11.20
CA SER A 237 -1.96 3.11 -12.54
C SER A 237 -0.52 2.70 -12.84
N PHE A 238 0.44 3.58 -12.57
CA PHE A 238 1.86 3.31 -12.77
C PHE A 238 2.35 2.14 -11.90
N ILE A 239 1.97 2.12 -10.61
CA ILE A 239 2.32 1.03 -9.69
C ILE A 239 1.73 -0.29 -10.15
N SER A 240 0.44 -0.32 -10.54
CA SER A 240 -0.20 -1.52 -11.08
C SER A 240 0.57 -2.02 -12.31
N SER A 241 0.90 -1.13 -13.25
CA SER A 241 1.66 -1.47 -14.46
C SER A 241 3.05 -2.03 -14.14
N LYS A 242 3.76 -1.46 -13.15
CA LYS A 242 5.06 -1.99 -12.68
C LYS A 242 4.97 -3.40 -12.12
N LEU A 243 3.81 -3.77 -11.58
CA LEU A 243 3.52 -5.12 -11.07
C LEU A 243 2.92 -6.04 -12.14
N GLY A 244 2.83 -5.60 -13.40
CA GLY A 244 2.25 -6.36 -14.50
C GLY A 244 0.72 -6.40 -14.51
N ILE A 245 0.07 -5.50 -13.78
CA ILE A 245 -1.40 -5.37 -13.71
C ILE A 245 -1.82 -4.18 -14.56
N GLU A 246 -2.54 -4.45 -15.65
CA GLU A 246 -2.99 -3.41 -16.59
C GLU A 246 -4.32 -2.77 -16.19
N GLN A 247 -5.04 -3.35 -15.23
CA GLN A 247 -6.32 -2.85 -14.74
C GLN A 247 -6.15 -2.02 -13.47
N LEU A 248 -6.91 -0.93 -13.35
CA LEU A 248 -7.04 -0.16 -12.12
C LEU A 248 -8.51 -0.09 -11.70
N PRO A 249 -8.89 -0.70 -10.55
CA PRO A 249 -10.25 -0.58 -10.04
C PRO A 249 -10.60 0.87 -9.68
N SER A 250 -11.80 1.32 -10.04
CA SER A 250 -12.29 2.69 -9.75
C SER A 250 -12.24 3.04 -8.25
N SER A 251 -12.61 2.09 -7.39
CA SER A 251 -12.57 2.27 -5.92
C SER A 251 -11.17 2.53 -5.36
N VAL A 252 -10.13 2.23 -6.14
CA VAL A 252 -8.73 2.41 -5.76
C VAL A 252 -8.14 3.61 -6.50
N ALA A 253 -8.66 3.96 -7.67
CA ALA A 253 -8.18 5.04 -8.52
C ALA A 253 -8.28 6.42 -7.88
N PHE A 254 -9.33 6.67 -7.10
CA PHE A 254 -9.56 7.96 -6.45
C PHE A 254 -9.48 7.83 -4.93
N PHE A 255 -9.17 8.92 -4.24
CA PHE A 255 -9.38 8.98 -2.80
C PHE A 255 -10.87 8.87 -2.52
N SER A 256 -11.23 8.34 -1.34
CA SER A 256 -12.62 8.33 -0.90
C SER A 256 -13.20 9.74 -0.86
N GLN A 257 -12.39 10.69 -0.41
CA GLN A 257 -12.71 12.10 -0.36
C GLN A 257 -11.44 12.94 -0.25
N VAL A 258 -11.54 14.23 -0.58
CA VAL A 258 -10.53 15.26 -0.29
C VAL A 258 -11.16 16.28 0.65
N ASP A 259 -10.47 16.54 1.76
CA ASP A 259 -10.89 17.49 2.77
C ASP A 259 -10.22 18.85 2.53
N CYS A 260 -11.01 19.91 2.56
CA CYS A 260 -10.60 21.31 2.40
C CYS A 260 -11.02 22.10 3.63
N ASP A 261 -10.06 22.75 4.29
CA ASP A 261 -10.32 23.43 5.55
C ASP A 261 -9.37 24.62 5.73
N THR A 262 -9.81 25.60 6.53
CA THR A 262 -9.00 26.75 6.94
C THR A 262 -8.13 26.44 8.16
N VAL A 263 -8.44 25.35 8.88
CA VAL A 263 -7.68 24.88 10.05
C VAL A 263 -7.13 23.47 9.88
N LEU A 264 -6.03 23.18 10.60
CA LEU A 264 -5.41 21.87 10.60
C LEU A 264 -6.12 20.93 11.60
N ARG A 265 -7.05 20.11 11.11
CA ARG A 265 -7.64 18.99 11.86
C ARG A 265 -7.73 17.74 11.00
N LYS A 266 -7.97 16.60 11.65
CA LYS A 266 -7.97 15.28 11.00
C LYS A 266 -9.16 15.06 10.07
N GLU A 267 -10.36 15.43 10.53
CA GLU A 267 -11.61 15.33 9.77
C GLU A 267 -12.34 16.67 9.92
N VAL A 268 -12.93 17.18 8.84
CA VAL A 268 -13.47 18.55 8.78
C VAL A 268 -14.61 18.84 9.78
N HIS A 269 -15.30 17.79 10.23
CA HIS A 269 -16.44 17.87 11.16
C HIS A 269 -16.02 17.73 12.63
N ILE A 270 -14.72 17.51 12.92
CA ILE A 270 -14.27 17.46 14.31
C ILE A 270 -14.39 18.87 14.90
N PRO A 271 -15.14 19.05 16.01
CA PRO A 271 -15.26 20.36 16.66
C PRO A 271 -13.89 20.91 17.04
N CYS A 272 -13.61 22.12 16.58
CA CYS A 272 -12.39 22.85 16.90
C CYS A 272 -12.80 24.21 17.47
N PHE A 273 -12.09 24.68 18.49
CA PHE A 273 -12.39 25.93 19.18
C PHE A 273 -11.15 26.82 19.14
N ASN A 274 -11.36 28.11 18.89
CA ASN A 274 -10.33 29.13 19.02
C ASN A 274 -9.91 29.26 20.49
N ALA A 275 -8.80 29.97 20.73
CA ALA A 275 -8.29 30.20 22.09
C ALA A 275 -9.29 30.96 22.99
N ASP A 276 -10.23 31.71 22.40
CA ASP A 276 -11.31 32.41 23.10
C ASP A 276 -12.57 31.54 23.34
N GLY A 277 -12.55 30.28 22.91
CA GLY A 277 -13.66 29.34 23.04
C GLY A 277 -14.71 29.44 21.93
N SER A 278 -14.57 30.34 20.95
CA SER A 278 -15.47 30.39 19.80
C SER A 278 -15.27 29.16 18.89
N PRO A 279 -16.35 28.55 18.36
CA PRO A 279 -16.25 27.40 17.48
C PRO A 279 -15.72 27.81 16.10
N VAL A 280 -14.81 27.00 15.55
CA VAL A 280 -14.34 27.14 14.17
C VAL A 280 -15.33 26.45 13.23
N PRO A 281 -15.79 27.12 12.15
CA PRO A 281 -16.68 26.51 11.15
C PRO A 281 -16.13 25.20 10.60
N GLU A 282 -17.00 24.27 10.24
CA GLU A 282 -16.58 23.02 9.58
C GLU A 282 -15.97 23.30 8.20
N GLY A 283 -14.97 22.51 7.85
CA GLY A 283 -14.44 22.49 6.48
C GLY A 283 -15.39 21.79 5.52
N VAL A 284 -14.95 21.63 4.28
CA VAL A 284 -15.72 20.96 3.22
C VAL A 284 -15.00 19.68 2.82
N THR A 285 -15.77 18.64 2.55
CA THR A 285 -15.28 17.36 2.03
C THR A 285 -15.88 17.13 0.65
N TRP A 286 -15.04 16.73 -0.31
CA TRP A 286 -15.48 16.45 -1.67
C TRP A 286 -15.15 15.02 -2.10
N THR A 287 -16.14 14.32 -2.64
CA THR A 287 -15.93 13.09 -3.40
C THR A 287 -15.50 13.42 -4.83
N ILE A 288 -15.04 12.41 -5.59
CA ILE A 288 -14.71 12.62 -7.02
C ILE A 288 -15.88 13.20 -7.81
N ASP A 289 -17.12 12.77 -7.53
CA ASP A 289 -18.32 13.26 -8.22
C ASP A 289 -18.61 14.73 -7.89
N ASP A 290 -18.34 15.16 -6.66
CA ASP A 290 -18.50 16.55 -6.25
C ASP A 290 -17.47 17.44 -6.93
N VAL A 291 -16.20 17.00 -6.93
CA VAL A 291 -15.10 17.74 -7.57
C VAL A 291 -15.35 17.87 -9.08
N LEU A 292 -15.82 16.83 -9.76
CA LEU A 292 -16.14 16.89 -11.19
C LEU A 292 -17.23 17.92 -11.49
N LYS A 293 -18.26 18.04 -10.65
CA LYS A 293 -19.31 19.06 -10.79
C LYS A 293 -18.76 20.47 -10.58
N LEU A 294 -17.91 20.66 -9.56
CA LEU A 294 -17.34 21.97 -9.22
C LEU A 294 -16.36 22.48 -10.28
N THR A 295 -15.63 21.58 -10.94
CA THR A 295 -14.58 21.93 -11.90
C THR A 295 -15.02 21.80 -13.37
N GLY A 296 -16.23 21.30 -13.62
CA GLY A 296 -16.65 20.90 -14.97
C GLY A 296 -15.77 19.78 -15.56
N GLY A 297 -15.05 19.04 -14.72
CA GLY A 297 -14.10 18.01 -15.14
C GLY A 297 -12.79 18.53 -15.74
N SER A 298 -12.45 19.81 -15.54
CA SER A 298 -11.24 20.42 -16.08
C SER A 298 -10.35 20.99 -14.97
N LEU A 299 -9.04 20.84 -15.15
CA LEU A 299 -8.05 21.54 -14.33
C LEU A 299 -7.77 22.96 -14.83
N ALA A 300 -8.22 23.33 -16.03
CA ALA A 300 -7.99 24.67 -16.57
C ALA A 300 -8.72 25.74 -15.74
N ALA A 301 -8.12 26.91 -15.61
CA ALA A 301 -8.81 28.06 -15.04
C ALA A 301 -9.94 28.50 -15.96
N ASP A 302 -11.10 28.82 -15.40
CA ASP A 302 -12.17 29.45 -16.15
C ASP A 302 -11.69 30.80 -16.73
N ALA A 303 -12.00 31.07 -17.99
CA ALA A 303 -11.54 32.28 -18.69
C ALA A 303 -11.92 33.59 -17.94
N THR A 304 -12.96 33.54 -17.11
CA THR A 304 -13.44 34.65 -16.28
C THR A 304 -12.59 34.95 -15.03
N SER A 305 -11.83 33.98 -14.48
CA SER A 305 -11.02 34.20 -13.27
C SER A 305 -9.65 34.84 -13.55
N ARG A 306 -9.11 34.64 -14.76
CA ARG A 306 -7.85 35.26 -15.21
C ARG A 306 -7.93 36.78 -15.34
N ASP A 307 -9.09 37.33 -15.67
CA ASP A 307 -9.26 38.78 -15.80
C ASP A 307 -9.35 39.48 -14.44
N GLN A 308 -10.01 38.87 -13.44
CA GLN A 308 -10.15 39.48 -12.12
C GLN A 308 -8.83 39.50 -11.33
N SER A 309 -8.02 38.45 -11.45
CA SER A 309 -6.69 38.38 -10.80
C SER A 309 -5.67 39.35 -11.41
N ARG A 310 -5.73 39.60 -12.72
CA ARG A 310 -4.90 40.62 -13.37
C ARG A 310 -5.28 42.04 -12.96
N ILE A 311 -6.58 42.31 -12.78
CA ILE A 311 -7.05 43.62 -12.31
C ILE A 311 -6.62 43.85 -10.86
N ALA A 312 -6.77 42.85 -9.98
CA ALA A 312 -6.38 42.95 -8.56
C ALA A 312 -4.86 43.04 -8.32
N ALA A 313 -4.02 42.49 -9.20
CA ALA A 313 -2.56 42.63 -9.10
C ALA A 313 -2.02 43.95 -9.67
N SER A 314 -2.88 44.75 -10.31
CA SER A 314 -2.55 46.06 -10.91
C SER A 314 -3.02 47.27 -10.10
N SER A 315 -3.60 47.02 -8.92
CA SER A 315 -4.12 48.00 -7.95
C SER A 315 -3.44 47.84 -6.60
#